data_AF-A0A958JAF7-F1
#
_entry.id   AF-A0A958JAF7-F1
#
_cell.length_a   1.000
_cell.length_b   1.000
_cell.length_c   1.000
_cell.angle_alpha   90.00
_cell.angle_beta   90.00
_cell.angle_gamma   90.00
#
_symmetry.space_group_name_H-M   'P 1'
#
loop_
_entity.id
_entity.type
_entity.pdbx_description
1 polymer ?
#
loop_
_entity_poly.entity_id
_entity_poly.type
_entity_poly.pdbx_seq_one_letter_code
_entity_poly.pdbx_strand_id
1 'polypeptide(L)'
;MKNKIQTIAKLILWAGVLAVTTSQVSYADAPPSEAYQETIPVNERAASDGSCWNTRLGAGVPVYFFDDEDNDLGGGVYLDIYCAGGPLNLRLGFEASHIDLEQAAALGNAEFPGKEVNASFFRIPFSVEYVMPVNDNFNFYVGVGPDLIHTANDVSETSVGFHTSARMAYDFNESWGLSVEGGYLWAEVDGASGSDINLDGAFVIPSIYYTF
;
A
#
# COMPACT_ATOMS: atom_id res chain seq x y z
N MET A 1 26.35 5.28 6.84
CA MET A 1 25.04 5.83 6.40
C MET A 1 23.88 4.86 6.63
N LYS A 2 24.11 3.54 6.58
CA LYS A 2 23.21 2.46 7.05
C LYS A 2 22.43 2.75 8.36
N ASN A 3 23.10 3.28 9.38
CA ASN A 3 22.42 3.62 10.64
C ASN A 3 21.39 4.75 10.53
N LYS A 4 21.47 5.65 9.54
CA LYS A 4 20.53 6.79 9.44
C LYS A 4 19.22 6.40 8.76
N ILE A 5 19.26 5.57 7.72
CA ILE A 5 18.06 5.15 6.98
C ILE A 5 17.23 4.16 7.82
N GLN A 6 17.86 3.19 8.47
CA GLN A 6 17.18 2.31 9.43
C GLN A 6 16.65 3.07 10.65
N THR A 7 17.31 4.16 11.05
CA THR A 7 16.79 5.02 12.13
C THR A 7 15.58 5.82 11.68
N ILE A 8 15.53 6.30 10.42
CA ILE A 8 14.38 7.04 9.88
C ILE A 8 13.18 6.11 9.68
N ALA A 9 13.37 4.91 9.13
CA ALA A 9 12.32 3.90 9.00
C ALA A 9 11.77 3.46 10.36
N LYS A 10 12.66 3.25 11.36
CA LYS A 10 12.24 3.03 12.75
C LYS A 10 11.54 4.25 13.34
N LEU A 11 11.96 5.48 13.03
CA LEU A 11 11.29 6.70 13.52
C LEU A 11 9.87 6.85 12.98
N ILE A 12 9.65 6.49 11.71
CA ILE A 12 8.33 6.53 11.07
C ILE A 12 7.44 5.41 11.63
N LEU A 13 7.98 4.21 11.80
CA LEU A 13 7.27 3.09 12.44
C LEU A 13 6.92 3.42 13.91
N TRP A 14 7.85 4.02 14.66
CA TRP A 14 7.61 4.48 16.03
C TRP A 14 6.68 5.70 16.08
N ALA A 15 6.70 6.61 15.09
CA ALA A 15 5.74 7.71 15.04
C ALA A 15 4.31 7.22 14.75
N GLY A 16 4.17 6.17 13.93
CA GLY A 16 2.90 5.46 13.72
C GLY A 16 2.41 4.74 14.97
N VAL A 17 3.29 3.99 15.64
CA VAL A 17 2.96 3.30 16.91
C VAL A 17 2.71 4.30 18.05
N LEU A 18 3.44 5.42 18.11
CA LEU A 18 3.24 6.49 19.11
C LEU A 18 1.94 7.24 18.85
N ALA A 19 1.53 7.47 17.59
CA ALA A 19 0.21 8.01 17.27
C ALA A 19 -0.93 7.06 17.65
N VAL A 20 -0.71 5.74 17.55
CA VAL A 20 -1.68 4.71 17.95
C VAL A 20 -1.69 4.45 19.47
N THR A 21 -0.60 4.72 20.19
CA THR A 21 -0.48 4.48 21.65
C THR A 21 -0.67 5.73 22.51
N THR A 22 -0.44 6.94 21.99
CA THR A 22 -0.72 8.21 22.71
C THR A 22 -2.15 8.70 22.56
N SER A 23 -2.98 8.02 21.77
CA SER A 23 -4.44 8.17 21.81
C SER A 23 -5.09 7.54 23.05
N GLN A 24 -4.29 6.99 23.98
CA GLN A 24 -4.74 6.73 25.36
C GLN A 24 -4.85 8.06 26.11
N VAL A 25 -5.88 8.83 25.78
CA VAL A 25 -6.37 9.95 26.57
C VAL A 25 -6.68 9.44 27.96
N SER A 26 -5.98 9.98 28.95
CA SER A 26 -6.20 9.72 30.37
C SER A 26 -7.61 10.20 30.73
N TYR A 27 -8.50 9.29 31.12
CA TYR A 27 -9.74 9.64 31.80
C TYR A 27 -9.37 10.11 33.22
N ALA A 28 -9.23 11.42 33.39
CA ALA A 28 -9.29 12.05 34.70
C ALA A 28 -10.76 12.34 35.03
N ASP A 29 -11.19 11.89 36.20
CA ASP A 29 -12.55 11.95 36.74
C ASP A 29 -13.26 13.29 36.49
N ALA A 30 -14.25 13.26 35.59
CA ALA A 30 -15.29 14.28 35.49
C ALA A 30 -16.65 13.58 35.66
N PRO A 31 -17.56 14.13 36.48
CA PRO A 31 -18.85 13.49 36.77
C PRO A 31 -19.70 13.39 35.50
N PRO A 32 -20.63 12.40 35.41
CA PRO A 32 -21.25 12.04 34.16
C PRO A 32 -22.28 13.10 33.77
N SER A 33 -22.00 13.85 32.71
CA SER A 33 -23.03 14.62 32.00
C SER A 33 -23.00 14.26 30.52
N GLU A 34 -24.00 13.48 30.15
CA GLU A 34 -24.55 13.29 28.81
C GLU A 34 -23.65 12.59 27.77
N ALA A 35 -24.24 11.59 27.11
CA ALA A 35 -23.60 10.72 26.15
C ALA A 35 -23.01 11.53 24.97
N TYR A 36 -21.69 11.71 24.97
CA TYR A 36 -20.96 12.13 23.79
C TYR A 36 -20.87 10.94 22.84
N GLN A 37 -21.83 10.83 21.91
CA GLN A 37 -21.62 10.02 20.72
C GLN A 37 -20.68 10.81 19.82
N GLU A 38 -19.42 10.39 19.77
CA GLU A 38 -18.48 10.84 18.75
C GLU A 38 -18.94 10.26 17.41
N THR A 39 -19.86 10.95 16.74
CA THR A 39 -20.16 10.69 15.34
C THR A 39 -18.93 11.11 14.54
N ILE A 40 -18.10 10.13 14.16
CA ILE A 40 -17.20 10.27 13.03
C ILE A 40 -18.07 10.81 11.88
N PRO A 41 -17.74 11.96 11.25
CA PRO A 41 -18.54 12.47 10.16
C PRO A 41 -18.48 11.46 9.01
N VAL A 42 -19.57 10.71 8.85
CA VAL A 42 -19.82 9.91 7.65
C VAL A 42 -20.17 10.91 6.57
N ASN A 43 -19.16 11.36 5.81
CA ASN A 43 -19.41 12.24 4.68
C ASN A 43 -20.05 11.38 3.58
N GLU A 44 -21.34 11.61 3.32
CA GLU A 44 -22.08 10.94 2.27
C GLU A 44 -21.51 11.36 0.91
N ARG A 45 -20.59 10.55 0.36
CA ARG A 45 -20.26 10.62 -1.07
C ARG A 45 -21.55 10.27 -1.82
N ALA A 46 -22.15 11.25 -2.50
CA ALA A 46 -23.50 11.15 -3.04
C ALA A 46 -23.68 9.90 -3.93
N ALA A 47 -24.48 8.93 -3.46
CA ALA A 47 -24.97 7.84 -4.29
C ALA A 47 -26.05 8.39 -5.23
N SER A 48 -25.76 8.47 -6.53
CA SER A 48 -26.67 9.10 -7.50
C SER A 48 -27.85 8.21 -7.92
N ASP A 49 -27.85 6.91 -7.59
CA ASP A 49 -28.76 5.91 -8.16
C ASP A 49 -29.34 4.89 -7.16
N GLY A 50 -29.14 5.08 -5.85
CA GLY A 50 -29.61 4.15 -4.82
C GLY A 50 -28.78 2.87 -4.69
N SER A 51 -27.75 2.69 -5.53
CA SER A 51 -26.64 1.79 -5.24
C SER A 51 -25.74 2.47 -4.22
N CYS A 52 -25.40 1.81 -3.11
CA CYS A 52 -24.36 2.35 -2.24
C CYS A 52 -22.98 2.19 -2.87
N TRP A 53 -22.79 1.31 -3.86
CA TRP A 53 -21.49 0.97 -4.42
C TRP A 53 -21.09 1.91 -5.54
N ASN A 54 -19.89 2.47 -5.42
CA ASN A 54 -19.22 3.28 -6.41
C ASN A 54 -17.94 2.57 -6.87
N THR A 55 -17.46 2.96 -8.05
CA THR A 55 -16.20 2.46 -8.60
C THR A 55 -15.29 3.59 -9.02
N ARG A 56 -14.00 3.38 -8.87
CA ARG A 56 -12.96 4.31 -9.30
C ARG A 56 -11.86 3.54 -10.00
N LEU A 57 -11.45 4.02 -11.18
CA LEU A 57 -10.38 3.45 -11.97
C LEU A 57 -9.17 4.39 -11.95
N GLY A 58 -8.00 3.88 -11.62
CA GLY A 58 -6.76 4.64 -11.58
C GLY A 58 -5.66 4.05 -12.44
N ALA A 59 -4.79 4.92 -12.95
CA ALA A 59 -3.51 4.55 -13.55
C ALA A 59 -2.40 5.14 -12.69
N GLY A 60 -1.34 4.37 -12.43
CA GLY A 60 -0.24 4.79 -11.58
C GLY A 60 1.10 4.20 -11.99
N VAL A 61 2.15 4.69 -11.33
CA VAL A 61 3.54 4.28 -11.57
C VAL A 61 4.06 3.70 -10.26
N PRO A 62 3.98 2.38 -10.04
CA PRO A 62 4.62 1.78 -8.87
C PRO A 62 6.13 1.94 -8.96
N VAL A 63 6.73 2.38 -7.86
CA VAL A 63 8.17 2.46 -7.65
C VAL A 63 8.51 1.59 -6.45
N TYR A 64 9.32 0.57 -6.66
CA TYR A 64 9.76 -0.37 -5.63
C TYR A 64 11.19 -0.08 -5.19
N PHE A 65 11.42 -0.27 -3.89
CA PHE A 65 12.70 -0.10 -3.20
C PHE A 65 13.00 -1.42 -2.47
N PHE A 66 13.71 -2.34 -3.14
CA PHE A 66 14.03 -3.66 -2.58
C PHE A 66 15.30 -3.64 -1.72
N ASP A 67 16.31 -2.85 -2.10
CA ASP A 67 17.50 -2.54 -1.28
C ASP A 67 18.06 -1.13 -1.61
N ASP A 68 19.15 -0.73 -0.95
CA ASP A 68 19.83 0.58 -1.08
C ASP A 68 20.20 0.94 -2.54
N GLU A 69 20.31 -0.05 -3.44
CA GLU A 69 20.79 0.13 -4.83
C GLU A 69 19.78 -0.32 -5.90
N ASP A 70 18.79 -1.14 -5.54
CA ASP A 70 17.84 -1.74 -6.48
C ASP A 70 16.46 -1.06 -6.40
N ASN A 71 16.16 -0.26 -7.42
CA ASN A 71 14.86 0.36 -7.60
C ASN A 71 14.24 -0.08 -8.91
N ASP A 72 12.95 -0.36 -8.87
CA ASP A 72 12.18 -0.73 -10.06
C ASP A 72 11.02 0.25 -10.28
N LEU A 73 10.69 0.45 -11.56
CA LEU A 73 9.59 1.29 -12.00
C LEU A 73 8.69 0.51 -12.96
N GLY A 74 7.40 0.50 -12.63
CA GLY A 74 6.39 -0.19 -13.42
C GLY A 74 5.27 0.70 -13.93
N GLY A 75 4.33 0.06 -14.62
CA GLY A 75 3.00 0.59 -14.88
C GLY A 75 1.95 -0.18 -14.10
N GLY A 76 0.97 0.54 -13.53
CA GLY A 76 -0.12 -0.08 -12.78
C GLY A 76 -1.49 0.50 -13.14
N VAL A 77 -2.51 -0.35 -13.08
CA VAL A 77 -3.92 0.04 -13.13
C VAL A 77 -4.65 -0.49 -11.90
N TYR A 78 -5.58 0.30 -11.36
CA TYR A 78 -6.21 0.02 -10.08
C TYR A 78 -7.71 0.26 -10.15
N LEU A 79 -8.49 -0.66 -9.61
CA LEU A 79 -9.92 -0.56 -9.45
C LEU A 79 -10.24 -0.49 -7.95
N ASP A 80 -10.86 0.60 -7.53
CA ASP A 80 -11.41 0.80 -6.21
C ASP A 80 -12.93 0.56 -6.26
N ILE A 81 -13.45 -0.23 -5.32
CA ILE A 81 -14.87 -0.56 -5.15
C ILE A 81 -15.23 -0.22 -3.71
N TYR A 82 -16.11 0.76 -3.51
CA TYR A 82 -16.45 1.26 -2.17
C TYR A 82 -17.92 1.57 -2.04
N CYS A 83 -18.45 1.44 -0.82
CA CYS A 83 -19.80 1.85 -0.50
C CYS A 83 -19.79 3.31 -0.01
N ALA A 84 -20.62 4.17 -0.59
CA ALA A 84 -20.86 5.55 -0.14
C ALA A 84 -21.25 5.56 1.34
N GLY A 85 -20.49 6.31 2.14
CA GLY A 85 -20.67 6.38 3.59
C GLY A 85 -20.14 5.17 4.38
N GLY A 86 -19.62 4.14 3.70
CA GLY A 86 -18.94 3.02 4.33
C GLY A 86 -17.46 3.36 4.61
N PRO A 87 -16.88 2.86 5.72
CA PRO A 87 -15.48 3.10 6.04
C PRO A 87 -14.52 2.15 5.30
N LEU A 88 -15.02 1.32 4.38
CA LEU A 88 -14.23 0.29 3.70
C LEU A 88 -14.19 0.54 2.19
N ASN A 89 -12.98 0.46 1.64
CA ASN A 89 -12.71 0.40 0.21
C ASN A 89 -12.04 -0.93 -0.12
N LEU A 90 -12.51 -1.60 -1.17
CA LEU A 90 -11.87 -2.78 -1.74
C LEU A 90 -11.10 -2.35 -2.97
N ARG A 91 -9.82 -2.70 -3.05
CA ARG A 91 -8.96 -2.29 -4.15
C ARG A 91 -8.31 -3.51 -4.79
N LEU A 92 -8.32 -3.51 -6.11
CA LEU A 92 -7.70 -4.51 -6.97
C LEU A 92 -6.74 -3.79 -7.92
N GLY A 93 -5.48 -4.22 -7.97
CA GLY A 93 -4.51 -3.71 -8.92
C GLY A 93 -4.10 -4.73 -9.96
N PHE A 94 -3.47 -4.23 -11.02
CA PHE A 94 -2.60 -4.99 -11.90
C PHE A 94 -1.37 -4.14 -12.18
N GLU A 95 -0.20 -4.68 -11.86
CA GLU A 95 1.08 -4.02 -12.00
C GLU A 95 2.04 -4.88 -12.82
N ALA A 96 2.81 -4.23 -13.67
CA ALA A 96 3.85 -4.87 -14.46
C ALA A 96 5.10 -3.99 -14.46
N SER A 97 6.25 -4.61 -14.21
CA SER A 97 7.54 -3.94 -14.16
C SER A 97 8.69 -4.88 -14.52
N HIS A 98 9.90 -4.33 -14.57
CA HIS A 98 11.10 -5.05 -14.95
C HIS A 98 12.15 -4.83 -13.86
N ILE A 99 12.41 -5.87 -13.07
CA ILE A 99 13.29 -5.78 -11.92
C ILE A 99 14.65 -6.38 -12.26
N ASP A 100 15.68 -5.57 -12.03
CA ASP A 100 17.06 -6.04 -11.92
C ASP A 100 17.41 -6.03 -10.42
N LEU A 101 17.57 -7.21 -9.82
CA LEU A 101 17.92 -7.36 -8.40
C LEU A 101 19.36 -7.87 -8.27
N GLU A 102 20.22 -7.13 -7.58
CA GLU A 102 21.46 -7.65 -7.06
C GLU A 102 21.19 -8.23 -5.67
N GLN A 103 21.20 -9.56 -5.54
CA GLN A 103 21.17 -10.19 -4.22
C GLN A 103 22.55 -10.10 -3.57
N ALA A 104 22.94 -8.89 -3.17
CA ALA A 104 23.97 -8.70 -2.17
C ALA A 104 23.42 -9.19 -0.82
N ALA A 105 24.30 -9.69 0.05
CA ALA A 105 23.94 -10.23 1.37
C ALA A 105 23.42 -9.19 2.38
N ALA A 106 22.49 -8.31 1.98
CA ALA A 106 21.98 -7.18 2.75
C ALA A 106 20.94 -7.59 3.82
N LEU A 107 20.35 -8.79 3.70
CA LEU A 107 19.42 -9.34 4.71
C LEU A 107 19.98 -10.52 5.50
N GLY A 108 21.28 -10.82 5.42
CA GLY A 108 21.92 -11.87 6.23
C GLY A 108 21.48 -13.31 5.94
N ASN A 109 20.52 -13.51 5.03
CA ASN A 109 19.97 -14.81 4.62
C ASN A 109 19.96 -15.02 3.09
N ALA A 110 20.63 -14.17 2.30
CA ALA A 110 20.83 -14.48 0.89
C ALA A 110 21.80 -15.68 0.81
N GLU A 111 21.28 -16.82 0.36
CA GLU A 111 22.05 -18.07 0.26
C GLU A 111 23.25 -17.93 -0.73
N PHE A 112 23.24 -16.90 -1.58
CA PHE A 112 24.33 -16.55 -2.49
C PHE A 112 24.56 -15.03 -2.59
N PRO A 113 25.60 -14.48 -1.93
CA PRO A 113 26.02 -13.10 -2.15
C PRO A 113 26.48 -12.90 -3.61
N GLY A 114 25.89 -11.93 -4.32
CA GLY A 114 26.38 -11.43 -5.61
C GLY A 114 25.77 -12.08 -6.86
N LYS A 115 24.56 -12.63 -6.77
CA LYS A 115 23.81 -13.07 -7.96
C LYS A 115 22.91 -11.93 -8.44
N GLU A 116 23.16 -11.46 -9.66
CA GLU A 116 22.25 -10.58 -10.40
C GLU A 116 21.08 -11.44 -10.93
N VAL A 117 19.85 -11.05 -10.59
CA VAL A 117 18.61 -11.67 -11.08
C VAL A 117 17.89 -10.65 -11.95
N ASN A 118 17.62 -11.03 -13.20
CA ASN A 118 16.84 -10.22 -14.12
C ASN A 118 15.47 -10.85 -14.32
N ALA A 119 14.41 -10.20 -13.85
CA ALA A 119 13.07 -10.75 -13.89
C ALA A 119 12.02 -9.71 -14.30
N SER A 120 11.10 -10.12 -15.17
CA SER A 120 9.85 -9.39 -15.34
C SER A 120 8.93 -9.72 -14.17
N PHE A 121 8.39 -8.68 -13.53
CA PHE A 121 7.55 -8.80 -12.34
C PHE A 121 6.13 -8.38 -12.66
N PHE A 122 5.19 -9.27 -12.36
CA PHE A 122 3.77 -9.02 -12.47
C PHE A 122 3.14 -9.19 -11.09
N ARG A 123 2.38 -8.19 -10.63
CA ARG A 123 1.72 -8.21 -9.33
C ARG A 123 0.23 -7.88 -9.49
N ILE A 124 -0.61 -8.67 -8.84
CA ILE A 124 -2.05 -8.42 -8.72
C ILE A 124 -2.33 -8.21 -7.23
N PRO A 125 -2.27 -6.96 -6.73
CA PRO A 125 -2.57 -6.67 -5.35
C PRO A 125 -4.07 -6.63 -5.09
N PHE A 126 -4.47 -7.26 -4.00
CA PHE A 126 -5.81 -7.15 -3.43
C PHE A 126 -5.68 -6.46 -2.08
N SER A 127 -6.46 -5.42 -1.83
CA SER A 127 -6.46 -4.77 -0.51
C SER A 127 -7.85 -4.44 -0.01
N VAL A 128 -7.98 -4.57 1.31
CA VAL A 128 -9.07 -3.97 2.07
C VAL A 128 -8.49 -2.75 2.76
N GLU A 129 -9.07 -1.59 2.50
CA GLU A 129 -8.62 -0.32 3.02
C GLU A 129 -9.67 0.30 3.94
N TYR A 130 -9.24 0.78 5.11
CA TYR A 130 -10.06 1.61 5.97
C TYR A 130 -9.93 3.09 5.55
N VAL A 131 -11.06 3.73 5.31
CA VAL A 131 -11.15 5.13 4.85
C VAL A 131 -11.30 6.07 6.05
N MET A 132 -10.42 7.05 6.12
CA MET A 132 -10.44 8.17 7.06
C MET A 132 -10.64 9.47 6.28
N PRO A 133 -11.89 9.94 6.15
CA PRO A 133 -12.16 11.24 5.56
C PRO A 133 -11.51 12.33 6.41
N VAL A 134 -10.71 13.19 5.80
CA VAL A 134 -10.10 14.35 6.48
C VAL A 134 -10.91 15.61 6.18
N ASN A 135 -11.33 15.76 4.93
CA ASN A 135 -12.26 16.80 4.47
C ASN A 135 -12.96 16.34 3.18
N ASP A 136 -13.73 17.23 2.56
CA ASP A 136 -14.57 16.92 1.39
C ASP A 136 -13.78 16.38 0.20
N ASN A 137 -12.54 16.83 0.02
CA ASN A 137 -11.71 16.47 -1.14
C ASN A 137 -10.53 15.59 -0.77
N PHE A 138 -10.25 15.35 0.51
CA PHE A 138 -9.07 14.64 0.96
C PHE A 138 -9.42 13.45 1.85
N ASN A 139 -8.91 12.29 1.47
CA ASN A 139 -9.15 11.03 2.16
C ASN A 139 -7.82 10.34 2.42
N PHE A 140 -7.68 9.80 3.64
CA PHE A 140 -6.57 8.94 4.02
C PHE A 140 -7.06 7.50 4.11
N TYR A 141 -6.26 6.57 3.64
CA TYR A 141 -6.58 5.15 3.58
C TYR A 141 -5.46 4.37 4.24
N VAL A 142 -5.81 3.33 5.00
CA VAL A 142 -4.84 2.36 5.51
C VAL A 142 -5.32 0.98 5.06
N GLY A 143 -4.46 0.27 4.35
CA GLY A 143 -4.78 -0.97 3.67
C GLY A 143 -3.86 -2.11 4.03
N VAL A 144 -4.40 -3.32 3.93
CA VAL A 144 -3.64 -4.56 3.94
C VAL A 144 -4.23 -5.53 2.95
N GLY A 145 -3.42 -6.44 2.43
CA GLY A 145 -3.97 -7.59 1.73
C GLY A 145 -2.94 -8.44 0.99
N PRO A 146 -3.41 -9.54 0.38
CA PRO A 146 -2.57 -10.47 -0.33
C PRO A 146 -2.26 -10.00 -1.75
N ASP A 147 -1.11 -10.45 -2.25
CA ASP A 147 -0.67 -10.17 -3.61
C ASP A 147 -0.42 -11.47 -4.35
N LEU A 148 -0.93 -11.60 -5.58
CA LEU A 148 -0.46 -12.64 -6.49
C LEU A 148 0.71 -12.08 -7.27
N ILE A 149 1.86 -12.75 -7.20
CA ILE A 149 3.09 -12.32 -7.83
C ILE A 149 3.51 -13.39 -8.82
N HIS A 150 3.88 -12.96 -10.03
CA HIS A 150 4.49 -13.80 -11.02
C HIS A 150 5.78 -13.17 -11.50
N THR A 151 6.86 -13.92 -11.45
CA THR A 151 8.14 -13.54 -12.06
C THR A 151 8.35 -14.35 -13.32
N ALA A 152 8.91 -13.72 -14.36
CA ALA A 152 9.30 -14.34 -15.62
C ALA A 152 10.76 -13.98 -15.97
N ASN A 153 11.32 -14.67 -16.97
CA ASN A 153 12.73 -14.65 -17.41
C ASN A 153 13.61 -15.61 -16.61
N ASP A 154 14.52 -15.13 -15.77
CA ASP A 154 15.48 -15.97 -15.04
C ASP A 154 14.81 -16.83 -13.94
N VAL A 155 13.56 -16.48 -13.62
CA VAL A 155 12.69 -17.14 -12.64
C VAL A 155 11.31 -17.26 -13.28
N SER A 156 10.67 -18.42 -13.20
CA SER A 156 9.29 -18.61 -13.69
C SER A 156 8.46 -19.27 -12.61
N GLU A 157 7.88 -18.44 -11.74
CA GLU A 157 7.24 -18.84 -10.50
C GLU A 157 6.00 -17.98 -10.27
N THR A 158 4.97 -18.55 -9.64
CA THR A 158 3.87 -17.77 -9.07
C THR A 158 3.88 -17.94 -7.57
N SER A 159 3.90 -16.83 -6.84
CA SER A 159 3.86 -16.81 -5.38
C SER A 159 2.74 -15.91 -4.85
N VAL A 160 2.49 -16.05 -3.55
CA VAL A 160 1.56 -15.22 -2.80
C VAL A 160 2.36 -14.37 -1.83
N GLY A 161 2.30 -13.06 -2.03
CA GLY A 161 2.83 -12.06 -1.12
C GLY A 161 1.76 -11.45 -0.21
N PHE A 162 2.21 -10.55 0.63
CA PHE A 162 1.36 -9.72 1.47
C PHE A 162 1.88 -8.29 1.46
N HIS A 163 0.99 -7.31 1.49
CA HIS A 163 1.38 -5.91 1.64
C HIS A 163 0.59 -5.20 2.73
N THR A 164 1.19 -4.13 3.23
CA THR A 164 0.50 -3.08 3.98
C THR A 164 0.74 -1.75 3.29
N SER A 165 -0.25 -0.86 3.31
CA SER A 165 -0.13 0.44 2.68
C SER A 165 -0.89 1.54 3.41
N ALA A 166 -0.47 2.77 3.14
CA ALA A 166 -1.16 3.99 3.46
C ALA A 166 -1.30 4.81 2.18
N ARG A 167 -2.50 5.30 1.89
CA ARG A 167 -2.78 6.07 0.68
C ARG A 167 -3.44 7.40 1.03
N MET A 168 -2.96 8.46 0.40
CA MET A 168 -3.60 9.78 0.42
C MET A 168 -4.26 9.99 -0.94
N ALA A 169 -5.54 10.36 -0.96
CA ALA A 169 -6.26 10.70 -2.18
C ALA A 169 -6.85 12.10 -2.10
N TYR A 170 -6.70 12.86 -3.18
CA TYR A 170 -7.23 14.20 -3.36
C TYR A 170 -8.13 14.25 -4.60
N ASP A 171 -9.41 14.57 -4.39
CA ASP A 171 -10.42 14.76 -5.43
C ASP A 171 -10.39 16.22 -5.92
N PHE A 172 -10.04 16.45 -7.19
CA PHE A 172 -10.09 17.79 -7.81
C PHE A 172 -11.52 18.27 -8.05
N ASN A 173 -12.37 17.31 -8.39
CA ASN A 173 -13.81 17.45 -8.64
C ASN A 173 -14.47 16.09 -8.41
N GLU A 174 -15.75 15.98 -8.73
CA GLU A 174 -16.55 14.77 -8.51
C GLU A 174 -16.03 13.53 -9.27
N SER A 175 -15.29 13.71 -10.37
CA SER A 175 -14.83 12.61 -11.21
C SER A 175 -13.33 12.38 -11.12
N TRP A 176 -12.50 13.41 -11.03
CA TRP A 176 -11.05 13.31 -11.14
C TRP A 176 -10.34 13.52 -9.82
N GLY A 177 -9.29 12.74 -9.56
CA GLY A 177 -8.39 12.97 -8.44
C GLY A 177 -7.01 12.35 -8.64
N LEU A 178 -6.15 12.61 -7.66
CA LEU A 178 -4.82 12.01 -7.55
C LEU A 178 -4.72 11.21 -6.26
N SER A 179 -3.91 10.16 -6.26
CA SER A 179 -3.49 9.52 -5.03
C SER A 179 -2.00 9.22 -5.00
N VAL A 180 -1.45 9.22 -3.80
CA VAL A 180 -0.12 8.68 -3.52
C VAL A 180 -0.29 7.61 -2.47
N GLU A 181 0.04 6.38 -2.86
CA GLU A 181 0.10 5.22 -1.98
C GLU A 181 1.55 4.94 -1.61
N GLY A 182 1.81 4.59 -0.35
CA GLY A 182 3.11 4.12 0.10
C GLY A 182 2.93 2.92 1.01
N GLY A 183 3.83 1.96 0.93
CA GLY A 183 3.65 0.71 1.67
C GLY A 183 4.90 -0.15 1.70
N TYR A 184 4.69 -1.37 2.16
CA TYR A 184 5.70 -2.41 2.20
C TYR A 184 5.10 -3.73 1.71
N LEU A 185 5.85 -4.43 0.87
CA LEU A 185 5.57 -5.75 0.31
C LEU A 185 6.47 -6.78 0.98
N TRP A 186 5.91 -7.92 1.34
CA TRP A 186 6.64 -9.12 1.72
C TRP A 186 6.23 -10.26 0.80
N ALA A 187 7.20 -10.85 0.11
CA ALA A 187 6.96 -11.97 -0.78
C ALA A 187 8.25 -12.74 -1.06
N GLU A 188 8.11 -14.01 -1.41
CA GLU A 188 9.22 -14.90 -1.72
C GLU A 188 8.87 -15.72 -2.96
N VAL A 189 9.78 -15.82 -3.93
CA VAL A 189 9.60 -16.61 -5.15
C VAL A 189 10.75 -17.61 -5.29
N ASP A 190 10.47 -18.86 -5.60
CA ASP A 190 11.52 -19.87 -5.74
C ASP A 190 12.36 -19.57 -7.00
N GLY A 191 13.68 -19.42 -6.83
CA GLY A 191 14.58 -19.20 -7.95
C GLY A 191 14.82 -20.49 -8.74
N ALA A 192 15.10 -20.37 -10.04
CA ALA A 192 15.38 -21.51 -10.94
C ALA A 192 16.53 -22.43 -10.51
N SER A 193 17.38 -21.98 -9.57
CA SER A 193 18.48 -22.76 -8.97
C SER A 193 18.10 -23.48 -7.67
N GLY A 194 16.82 -23.46 -7.27
CA GLY A 194 16.33 -24.04 -6.00
C GLY A 194 16.65 -23.17 -4.78
N SER A 195 16.83 -21.86 -4.99
CA SER A 195 17.18 -20.87 -3.97
C SER A 195 16.17 -19.74 -4.01
N ASP A 196 15.61 -19.38 -2.87
CA ASP A 196 14.47 -18.47 -2.80
C ASP A 196 14.88 -17.01 -3.01
N ILE A 197 14.04 -16.23 -3.69
CA ILE A 197 14.22 -14.81 -3.97
C ILE A 197 13.23 -14.02 -3.12
N ASN A 198 13.78 -13.22 -2.19
CA ASN A 198 13.00 -12.34 -1.35
C ASN A 198 12.67 -11.04 -2.09
N LEU A 199 11.39 -10.72 -2.16
CA LEU A 199 10.81 -9.50 -2.74
C LEU A 199 10.28 -8.59 -1.62
N ASP A 200 11.08 -8.43 -0.57
CA ASP A 200 10.78 -7.60 0.58
C ASP A 200 11.18 -6.16 0.27
N GLY A 201 10.19 -5.28 0.07
CA GLY A 201 10.46 -3.94 -0.45
C GLY A 201 9.45 -2.90 -0.03
N ALA A 202 9.93 -1.69 0.20
CA ALA A 202 9.04 -0.54 0.29
C ALA A 202 8.56 -0.16 -1.11
N PHE A 203 7.40 0.49 -1.20
CA PHE A 203 6.91 0.99 -2.48
C PHE A 203 6.21 2.34 -2.35
N VAL A 204 6.16 3.06 -3.47
CA VAL A 204 5.34 4.28 -3.64
C VAL A 204 4.63 4.23 -4.99
N ILE A 205 3.35 4.59 -5.01
CA ILE A 205 2.50 4.58 -6.21
C ILE A 205 1.77 5.93 -6.34
N PRO A 206 2.36 6.92 -7.03
CA PRO A 206 1.59 8.03 -7.55
C PRO A 206 0.59 7.52 -8.60
N SER A 207 -0.64 8.04 -8.55
CA SER A 207 -1.72 7.66 -9.46
C SER A 207 -2.67 8.82 -9.73
N ILE A 208 -3.27 8.78 -10.91
CA ILE A 208 -4.44 9.58 -11.29
C ILE A 208 -5.63 8.64 -11.42
N TYR A 209 -6.81 9.07 -10.98
CA TYR A 209 -8.01 8.25 -11.06
C TYR A 209 -9.24 9.02 -11.54
N TYR A 210 -10.20 8.23 -12.02
CA TYR A 210 -11.52 8.65 -12.44
C TYR A 210 -12.59 7.87 -11.65
N THR A 211 -13.56 8.59 -11.08
CA THR A 211 -14.74 8.06 -10.39
C THR A 211 -15.94 8.12 -11.34
N PHE A 212 -16.68 7.00 -11.42
CA PHE A 212 -17.88 6.87 -12.25
C PHE A 212 -19.15 7.19 -11.47
#